data_AF-A0A2D3RF10-F1
#
_entry.id   AF-A0A2D3RF10-F1
#
_cell.length_a   1.000
_cell.length_b   1.000
_cell.length_c   1.000
_cell.angle_alpha   90.00
_cell.angle_beta   90.00
_cell.angle_gamma   90.00
#
_symmetry.space_group_name_H-M   'P 1'
#
loop_
_entity.id
_entity.type
_entity.pdbx_description
1 polymer ?
#
loop_
_entity_poly.entity_id
_entity_poly.type
_entity_poly.pdbx_seq_one_letter_code
_entity_poly.pdbx_strand_id
1 'polypeptide(L)'
;MVYKRFFPLIAGLGLVAVSIVPAMAIHARDADQERDKTWSETLARDIKAQVKASMTEGADGMENGAEEMLRGADQMEAYADRLESDAEFREREAARQNARGDRKITAQKLLESAPKMRRGAEKMRKGAERMRAAAEKMRRGESG
;
A
#
# COMPACT_ATOMS: atom_id res chain seq x y z
N MET A 1 -37.95 -19.77 -20.01
CA MET A 1 -37.10 -19.63 -18.81
C MET A 1 -36.34 -18.32 -18.93
N VAL A 2 -36.89 -17.22 -18.39
CA VAL A 2 -36.24 -15.90 -18.31
C VAL A 2 -36.78 -15.24 -17.04
N TYR A 3 -35.93 -15.07 -16.03
CA TYR A 3 -36.29 -14.44 -14.77
C TYR A 3 -36.36 -12.92 -14.93
N LYS A 4 -37.43 -12.34 -14.36
CA LYS A 4 -37.82 -10.94 -14.50
C LYS A 4 -36.98 -10.01 -13.62
N ARG A 5 -36.80 -8.83 -14.20
CA ARG A 5 -36.18 -7.60 -13.71
C ARG A 5 -36.79 -7.06 -12.41
N PHE A 6 -35.88 -6.61 -11.55
CA PHE A 6 -35.81 -5.34 -10.81
C PHE A 6 -36.94 -4.91 -9.85
N PHE A 7 -36.44 -4.62 -8.64
CA PHE A 7 -37.06 -4.22 -7.38
C PHE A 7 -38.01 -3.01 -7.41
N PRO A 8 -39.08 -3.03 -6.58
CA PRO A 8 -39.86 -1.84 -6.26
C PRO A 8 -39.24 -1.04 -5.10
N LEU A 9 -39.24 0.28 -5.27
CA LEU A 9 -39.14 1.32 -4.23
C LEU A 9 -40.44 1.35 -3.42
N ILE A 10 -40.43 1.19 -2.08
CA ILE A 10 -41.33 1.85 -1.12
C ILE A 10 -40.67 1.95 0.27
N ALA A 11 -40.57 3.20 0.74
CA ALA A 11 -40.83 3.76 2.07
C ALA A 11 -40.54 3.00 3.39
N GLY A 12 -39.84 3.72 4.28
CA GLY A 12 -40.37 4.09 5.60
C GLY A 12 -40.06 3.17 6.79
N LEU A 13 -39.70 3.82 7.92
CA LEU A 13 -39.50 3.35 9.32
C LEU A 13 -38.03 3.42 9.75
N GLY A 14 -37.57 4.21 10.72
CA GLY A 14 -38.20 5.12 11.67
C GLY A 14 -37.14 5.41 12.73
N LEU A 15 -36.45 6.56 12.63
CA LEU A 15 -35.54 7.02 13.69
C LEU A 15 -36.41 7.64 14.79
N VAL A 16 -36.77 6.84 15.79
CA VAL A 16 -37.36 7.36 17.02
C VAL A 16 -36.21 7.95 17.83
N ALA A 17 -36.04 9.27 17.73
CA ALA A 17 -35.26 10.03 18.69
C ALA A 17 -36.06 10.06 20.01
N VAL A 18 -35.75 9.18 20.95
CA VAL A 18 -36.25 9.31 22.32
C VAL A 18 -35.38 10.34 23.02
N SER A 19 -35.78 11.61 22.91
CA SER A 19 -35.33 12.67 23.81
C SER A 19 -35.91 12.40 25.20
N ILE A 20 -35.13 11.74 26.06
CA ILE A 20 -35.38 11.81 27.50
C ILE A 20 -34.66 13.06 27.99
N VAL A 21 -35.42 14.14 28.22
CA VAL A 21 -34.93 15.30 28.96
C VAL A 21 -35.15 15.02 30.45
N PRO A 22 -34.11 14.90 31.29
CA PRO A 22 -34.30 14.99 32.72
C PRO A 22 -34.40 16.47 33.10
N ALA A 23 -35.59 16.89 33.50
CA ALA A 23 -35.78 18.15 34.22
C ALA A 23 -35.15 18.02 35.63
N MET A 24 -33.87 18.37 35.76
CA MET A 24 -33.22 18.62 37.05
C MET A 24 -32.46 19.94 36.94
N ALA A 25 -32.89 20.90 37.76
CA ALA A 25 -32.42 22.26 37.81
C ALA A 25 -30.93 22.37 38.21
N ILE A 26 -30.21 23.20 37.46
CA ILE A 26 -29.11 24.08 37.90
C ILE A 26 -28.22 23.50 39.01
N HIS A 27 -27.45 22.47 38.64
CA HIS A 27 -26.09 22.11 39.12
C HIS A 27 -25.48 21.00 38.23
N ALA A 28 -26.18 20.55 37.19
CA ALA A 28 -25.76 19.47 36.28
C ALA A 28 -25.01 19.94 35.01
N ARG A 29 -24.94 21.26 34.73
CA ARG A 29 -24.23 21.75 33.54
C ARG A 29 -22.71 21.56 33.62
N ASP A 30 -22.13 21.67 34.82
CA ASP A 30 -20.70 21.42 35.00
C ASP A 30 -20.37 19.92 34.91
N ALA A 31 -21.21 19.05 35.48
CA ALA A 31 -20.97 17.59 35.46
C ALA A 31 -21.09 16.96 34.06
N ASP A 32 -22.05 17.40 33.24
CA ASP A 32 -22.16 16.95 31.84
C ASP A 32 -21.03 17.54 30.98
N GLN A 33 -20.68 18.82 31.20
CA GLN A 33 -19.60 19.45 30.46
C GLN A 33 -18.22 18.84 30.79
N GLU A 34 -17.97 18.43 32.04
CA GLU A 34 -16.76 17.70 32.41
C GLU A 34 -16.75 16.27 31.86
N ARG A 35 -17.90 15.59 31.80
CA ARG A 35 -18.02 14.28 31.15
C ARG A 35 -17.75 14.34 29.65
N ASP A 36 -18.29 15.35 28.96
CA ASP A 36 -18.05 15.54 27.53
C ASP A 36 -16.58 15.90 27.23
N LYS A 37 -15.95 16.73 28.07
CA LYS A 37 -14.51 17.05 27.96
C LYS A 37 -13.64 15.82 28.17
N THR A 38 -13.86 15.07 29.24
CA THR A 38 -13.07 13.88 29.57
C THR A 38 -13.25 12.76 28.53
N TRP A 39 -14.46 12.59 27.99
CA TRP A 39 -14.73 11.68 26.89
C TRP A 39 -14.00 12.12 25.61
N SER A 40 -14.08 13.40 25.25
CA SER A 40 -13.42 13.95 24.05
C SER A 40 -11.89 13.84 24.12
N GLU A 41 -11.30 14.13 25.28
CA GLU A 41 -9.86 13.99 25.51
C GLU A 41 -9.41 12.53 25.44
N THR A 42 -10.22 11.61 25.96
CA THR A 42 -9.94 10.17 25.88
C THR A 42 -10.00 9.69 24.43
N LEU A 43 -11.06 10.04 23.70
CA LEU A 43 -11.20 9.72 22.29
C LEU A 43 -10.04 10.31 21.45
N ALA A 44 -9.64 11.56 21.71
CA ALA A 44 -8.52 12.19 21.02
C ALA A 44 -7.19 11.46 21.29
N ARG A 45 -6.97 11.01 22.53
CA ARG A 45 -5.79 10.18 22.88
C ARG A 45 -5.82 8.83 22.17
N ASP A 46 -6.96 8.17 22.13
CA ASP A 46 -7.11 6.85 21.49
C ASP A 46 -6.91 6.94 19.98
N ILE A 47 -7.51 7.93 19.32
CA ILE A 47 -7.29 8.20 17.88
C ILE A 47 -5.80 8.47 17.63
N LYS A 48 -5.16 9.32 18.45
CA LYS A 48 -3.74 9.63 18.29
C LYS A 48 -2.86 8.39 18.45
N ALA A 49 -3.18 7.53 19.42
CA ALA A 49 -2.47 6.27 19.62
C ALA A 49 -2.66 5.32 18.44
N GLN A 50 -3.89 5.19 17.93
CA GLN A 50 -4.21 4.36 16.78
C GLN A 50 -3.49 4.85 15.51
N VAL A 51 -3.54 6.15 15.22
CA VAL A 51 -2.83 6.74 14.07
C VAL A 51 -1.34 6.48 14.16
N LYS A 52 -0.73 6.66 15.34
CA LYS A 52 0.70 6.39 15.54
C LYS A 52 1.04 4.92 15.30
N ALA A 53 0.20 4.00 15.78
CA ALA A 53 0.39 2.56 15.54
C ALA A 53 0.32 2.23 14.04
N SER A 54 -0.69 2.74 13.34
CA SER A 54 -0.84 2.55 11.89
C SER A 54 0.30 3.18 11.08
N MET A 55 0.82 4.34 11.50
CA MET A 55 2.01 4.95 10.87
C MET A 55 3.27 4.10 11.08
N THR A 56 3.41 3.46 12.23
CA THR A 56 4.54 2.57 12.50
C THR A 56 4.45 1.32 11.61
N GLU A 57 3.27 0.69 11.56
CA GLU A 57 3.03 -0.47 10.69
C GLU A 57 3.21 -0.13 9.20
N GLY A 58 2.73 1.05 8.77
CA GLY A 58 2.94 1.55 7.42
C GLY A 58 4.43 1.73 7.09
N ALA A 59 5.22 2.27 8.03
CA ALA A 59 6.66 2.40 7.87
C ALA A 59 7.36 1.05 7.75
N ASP A 60 7.00 0.05 8.56
CA ASP A 60 7.56 -1.30 8.48
C ASP A 60 7.20 -1.97 7.15
N GLY A 61 5.97 -1.79 6.67
CA GLY A 61 5.55 -2.25 5.35
C GLY A 61 6.36 -1.61 4.21
N MET A 62 6.69 -0.34 4.33
CA MET A 62 7.55 0.38 3.38
C MET A 62 8.99 -0.13 3.41
N GLU A 63 9.55 -0.45 4.58
CA GLU A 63 10.89 -1.03 4.67
C GLU A 63 10.97 -2.42 4.03
N ASN A 64 9.98 -3.27 4.30
CA ASN A 64 9.85 -4.57 3.67
C ASN A 64 9.73 -4.44 2.14
N GLY A 65 8.92 -3.50 1.66
CA GLY A 65 8.81 -3.20 0.23
C GLY A 65 10.13 -2.75 -0.38
N ALA A 66 10.90 -1.93 0.33
CA ALA A 66 12.23 -1.52 -0.11
C ALA A 66 13.22 -2.68 -0.19
N GLU A 67 13.20 -3.62 0.77
CA GLU A 67 14.03 -4.83 0.72
C GLU A 67 13.70 -5.72 -0.48
N GLU A 68 12.41 -5.94 -0.75
CA GLU A 68 11.98 -6.70 -1.93
C GLU A 68 12.40 -6.03 -3.24
N MET A 69 12.36 -4.69 -3.29
CA MET A 69 12.90 -3.95 -4.44
C MET A 69 14.41 -4.15 -4.61
N LEU A 70 15.19 -4.21 -3.53
CA LEU A 70 16.63 -4.50 -3.60
C LEU A 70 16.87 -5.93 -4.10
N ARG A 71 16.16 -6.93 -3.55
CA ARG A 71 16.24 -8.32 -4.01
C ARG A 71 15.89 -8.44 -5.49
N GLY A 72 14.83 -7.77 -5.93
CA GLY A 72 14.44 -7.73 -7.34
C GLY A 72 15.47 -7.04 -8.24
N ALA A 73 16.14 -5.99 -7.75
CA ALA A 73 17.24 -5.34 -8.46
C ALA A 73 18.43 -6.28 -8.66
N ASP A 74 18.81 -7.02 -7.61
CA ASP A 74 19.93 -7.97 -7.66
C ASP A 74 19.64 -9.16 -8.59
N GLN A 75 18.41 -9.69 -8.56
CA GLN A 75 17.96 -10.71 -9.51
C GLN A 75 17.98 -10.21 -10.95
N MET A 76 17.56 -8.97 -11.18
CA MET A 76 17.57 -8.34 -12.50
C MET A 76 19.00 -8.14 -13.02
N GLU A 77 19.93 -7.75 -12.15
CA GLU A 77 21.34 -7.61 -12.49
C GLU A 77 21.99 -8.96 -12.79
N ALA A 78 21.77 -9.98 -11.95
CA ALA A 78 22.26 -11.33 -12.20
C ALA A 78 21.72 -11.94 -13.50
N TYR A 79 20.45 -11.65 -13.84
CA TYR A 79 19.88 -12.05 -15.12
C TYR A 79 20.57 -11.34 -16.29
N ALA A 80 20.84 -10.03 -16.16
CA ALA A 80 21.57 -9.25 -17.16
C ALA A 80 23.00 -9.77 -17.35
N ASP A 81 23.73 -10.04 -16.26
CA ASP A 81 25.06 -10.65 -16.29
C ASP A 81 25.04 -11.97 -17.09
N ARG A 82 24.05 -12.82 -16.81
CA ARG A 82 23.92 -14.11 -17.49
C ARG A 82 23.58 -13.97 -18.97
N LEU A 83 22.76 -13.00 -19.34
CA LEU A 83 22.52 -12.68 -20.75
C LEU A 83 23.82 -12.26 -21.45
N GLU A 84 24.68 -11.50 -20.79
CA GLU A 84 25.95 -11.05 -21.37
C GLU A 84 26.98 -12.19 -21.46
N SER A 85 27.05 -13.06 -20.46
CA SER A 85 28.10 -14.08 -20.35
C SER A 85 27.77 -15.42 -21.02
N ASP A 86 26.50 -15.79 -21.16
CA ASP A 86 26.07 -17.13 -21.60
C ASP A 86 25.20 -17.05 -22.86
N ALA A 87 25.80 -17.37 -24.00
CA ALA A 87 25.12 -17.38 -25.30
C ALA A 87 24.04 -18.47 -25.39
N GLU A 88 24.27 -19.66 -24.82
CA GLU A 88 23.27 -20.73 -24.85
C GLU A 88 22.06 -20.39 -23.99
N PHE A 89 22.27 -19.74 -22.84
CA PHE A 89 21.19 -19.25 -22.01
C PHE A 89 20.31 -18.25 -22.78
N ARG A 90 20.92 -17.33 -23.53
CA ARG A 90 20.18 -16.40 -24.40
C ARG A 90 19.33 -17.13 -25.44
N GLU A 91 19.90 -18.12 -26.12
CA GLU A 91 19.16 -18.90 -27.13
C GLU A 91 18.00 -19.68 -26.51
N ARG A 92 18.24 -20.34 -25.37
CA ARG A 92 17.19 -21.07 -24.63
C ARG A 92 16.06 -20.14 -24.18
N GLU A 93 16.37 -18.95 -23.66
CA GLU A 93 15.34 -18.02 -23.24
C GLU A 93 14.60 -17.35 -24.41
N ALA A 94 15.28 -17.08 -25.52
CA ALA A 94 14.61 -16.64 -26.74
C ALA A 94 13.60 -17.69 -27.23
N ALA A 95 14.00 -18.96 -27.28
CA ALA A 95 13.12 -20.06 -27.64
C ALA A 95 11.93 -20.20 -26.68
N ARG A 96 12.19 -20.10 -25.35
CA ARG A 96 11.14 -20.18 -24.31
C ARG A 96 10.12 -19.05 -24.41
N GLN A 97 10.57 -17.82 -24.66
CA GLN A 97 9.68 -16.66 -24.81
C GLN A 97 8.85 -16.77 -26.09
N ASN A 98 9.45 -17.22 -27.20
CA ASN A 98 8.76 -17.44 -28.46
C ASN A 98 7.73 -18.58 -28.38
N ALA A 99 7.97 -19.60 -27.55
CA ALA A 99 7.01 -20.67 -27.33
C ALA A 99 5.75 -20.21 -26.55
N ARG A 100 5.83 -19.08 -25.85
CA ARG A 100 4.77 -18.55 -24.97
C ARG A 100 4.03 -17.34 -25.56
N GLY A 101 4.46 -16.80 -26.68
CA GLY A 101 3.83 -15.60 -27.23
C GLY A 101 4.11 -15.36 -28.71
N ASP A 102 3.29 -14.49 -29.29
CA ASP A 102 3.30 -14.23 -30.74
C ASP A 102 4.45 -13.32 -31.22
N ARG A 103 5.37 -12.94 -30.32
CA ARG A 103 6.47 -12.03 -30.64
C ARG A 103 7.76 -12.82 -30.85
N LYS A 104 8.47 -12.51 -31.93
CA LYS A 104 9.80 -13.06 -32.20
C LYS A 104 10.88 -12.31 -31.39
N ILE A 105 11.31 -12.93 -30.29
CA ILE A 105 12.47 -12.55 -29.49
C ILE A 105 13.69 -13.32 -30.00
N THR A 106 14.81 -12.63 -30.17
CA THR A 106 16.10 -13.22 -30.56
C THR A 106 17.08 -13.14 -29.39
N ALA A 107 18.08 -14.03 -29.36
CA ALA A 107 19.17 -13.97 -28.39
C ALA A 107 19.90 -12.61 -28.40
N GLN A 108 20.07 -12.01 -29.58
CA GLN A 108 20.65 -10.68 -29.73
C GLN A 108 19.78 -9.59 -29.07
N LYS A 109 18.46 -9.65 -29.25
CA LYS A 109 17.54 -8.69 -28.63
C LYS A 109 17.50 -8.82 -27.10
N LEU A 110 17.68 -10.05 -26.59
CA LEU A 110 17.86 -10.27 -25.15
C LEU A 110 19.17 -9.65 -24.67
N LEU A 111 20.29 -9.87 -25.36
CA LEU A 111 21.56 -9.23 -25.02
C LEU A 111 21.44 -7.70 -24.98
N GLU A 112 20.81 -7.09 -25.98
CA GLU A 112 20.57 -5.65 -26.05
C GLU A 112 19.65 -5.12 -24.93
N SER A 113 18.92 -6.00 -24.25
CA SER A 113 18.09 -5.63 -23.10
C SER A 113 18.86 -5.56 -21.78
N ALA A 114 20.04 -6.19 -21.69
CA ALA A 114 20.83 -6.24 -20.45
C ALA A 114 21.17 -4.83 -19.89
N PRO A 115 21.60 -3.84 -20.71
CA PRO A 115 21.82 -2.47 -20.20
C PRO A 115 20.53 -1.81 -19.68
N LYS A 116 19.37 -2.14 -20.26
CA LYS A 116 18.08 -1.61 -19.78
C LYS A 116 17.67 -2.26 -18.46
N MET A 117 17.95 -3.54 -18.28
CA MET A 117 17.77 -4.26 -17.01
C MET A 117 18.63 -3.63 -15.91
N ARG A 118 19.91 -3.36 -16.17
CA ARG A 118 20.78 -2.66 -15.18
C ARG A 118 20.24 -1.29 -14.78
N ARG A 119 19.77 -0.48 -15.75
CA ARG A 119 19.10 0.80 -15.46
C ARG A 119 17.80 0.62 -14.66
N GLY A 120 17.08 -0.47 -14.91
CA GLY A 120 15.91 -0.88 -14.12
C GLY A 120 16.28 -1.16 -12.67
N ALA A 121 17.29 -2.00 -12.45
CA ALA A 121 17.83 -2.33 -11.13
C ALA A 121 18.30 -1.08 -10.38
N GLU A 122 19.02 -0.16 -11.04
CA GLU A 122 19.44 1.11 -10.42
C GLU A 122 18.25 1.97 -9.98
N LYS A 123 17.19 2.05 -10.80
CA LYS A 123 15.96 2.75 -10.45
C LYS A 123 15.25 2.09 -9.28
N MET A 124 15.25 0.77 -9.21
CA MET A 124 14.69 0.02 -8.07
C MET A 124 15.46 0.33 -6.78
N ARG A 125 16.80 0.36 -6.83
CA ARG A 125 17.64 0.75 -5.68
C ARG A 125 17.33 2.16 -5.19
N LYS A 126 17.27 3.13 -6.11
CA LYS A 126 16.86 4.53 -5.78
C LYS A 126 15.43 4.60 -5.24
N GLY A 127 14.52 3.77 -5.75
CA GLY A 127 13.15 3.66 -5.24
C GLY A 127 13.11 3.12 -3.80
N ALA A 128 13.90 2.08 -3.51
CA ALA A 128 14.04 1.50 -2.18
C ALA A 128 14.62 2.51 -1.18
N GLU A 129 15.64 3.28 -1.55
CA GLU A 129 16.20 4.36 -0.72
C GLU A 129 15.15 5.41 -0.35
N ARG A 130 14.36 5.88 -1.34
CA ARG A 130 13.28 6.84 -1.10
C ARG A 130 12.19 6.27 -0.20
N MET A 131 11.87 4.99 -0.38
CA MET A 131 10.87 4.31 0.42
C MET A 131 11.31 4.18 1.88
N ARG A 132 12.57 3.81 2.14
CA ARG A 132 13.17 3.80 3.49
C ARG A 132 13.18 5.19 4.12
N ALA A 133 13.58 6.21 3.37
CA ALA A 133 13.57 7.59 3.86
C ALA A 133 12.15 8.06 4.21
N ALA A 134 11.15 7.66 3.43
CA ALA A 134 9.75 7.98 3.72
C ALA A 134 9.21 7.21 4.92
N ALA A 135 9.57 5.93 5.08
CA ALA A 135 9.27 5.15 6.28
C ALA A 135 9.84 5.80 7.55
N GLU A 136 11.09 6.28 7.47
CA GLU A 136 11.74 6.97 8.59
C GLU A 136 11.02 8.28 8.96
N LYS A 137 10.65 9.10 7.96
CA LYS A 137 9.84 10.31 8.18
C LYS A 137 8.50 9.98 8.83
N MET A 138 7.86 8.89 8.40
CA MET A 138 6.59 8.43 8.96
C MET A 138 6.72 8.05 10.43
N ARG A 139 7.80 7.36 10.83
CA ARG A 139 8.10 7.06 12.24
C ARG A 139 8.36 8.30 13.08
N ARG A 140 8.96 9.34 12.50
CA ARG A 140 9.17 10.64 13.16
C ARG A 140 7.90 11.52 13.21
N GLY A 141 6.84 11.14 12.51
CA GLY A 141 5.64 11.96 12.37
C GLY A 141 5.85 13.19 11.48
N GLU A 142 6.86 13.16 10.60
CA GLU A 142 7.20 14.23 9.64
C GLU A 142 6.50 14.05 8.29
N SER A 143 5.50 13.16 8.23
CA SER A 143 4.62 13.02 7.07
C SER A 143 3.73 14.27 6.99
N GLY A 144 4.11 15.22 6.14
CA GLY A 144 3.33 16.43 5.86
C GLY A 144 1.98 16.16 5.22
#